data_AF-A0A4Q6FI08-F1
#
_entry.id   AF-A0A4Q6FI08-F1
#
_cell.length_a   1.000
_cell.length_b   1.000
_cell.length_c   1.000
_cell.angle_alpha   90.00
_cell.angle_beta   90.00
_cell.angle_gamma   90.00
#
_symmetry.space_group_name_H-M   'P 1'
#
loop_
_entity.id
_entity.type
_entity.pdbx_description
1 polymer ?
#
loop_
_entity_poly.entity_id
_entity_poly.type
_entity_poly.pdbx_seq_one_letter_code
_entity_poly.pdbx_strand_id
1 'polypeptide(L)'
;MSFSPQNCCAVCLEDRKVRQREFSAHAWTALTVWGEVSGSKDQAMCNGCYSEFREHLIDRADEVELYAASSQSDLAAVHDLAGFRGAEIASKTQIAS
;
A
#
# COMPACT_ATOMS: atom_id res chain seq x y z
N MET A 1 -22.18 -35.86 -1.15
CA MET A 1 -20.82 -35.29 -1.29
C MET A 1 -20.82 -33.99 -0.52
N SER A 2 -20.07 -33.91 0.57
CA SER A 2 -20.03 -32.73 1.43
C SER A 2 -19.15 -31.67 0.76
N PHE A 3 -19.74 -30.72 0.05
CA PHE A 3 -19.06 -29.52 -0.39
C PHE A 3 -18.77 -28.67 0.86
N SER A 4 -17.56 -28.82 1.42
CA SER A 4 -17.10 -27.82 2.38
C SER A 4 -16.72 -26.59 1.55
N PRO A 5 -17.38 -25.43 1.71
CA PRO A 5 -17.15 -24.23 0.90
C PRO A 5 -15.76 -23.60 1.11
N GLN A 6 -14.85 -24.29 1.79
CA GLN A 6 -13.52 -23.84 2.19
C GLN A 6 -12.41 -24.21 1.20
N ASN A 7 -12.74 -24.84 0.06
CA ASN A 7 -11.76 -25.34 -0.92
C ASN A 7 -11.87 -24.69 -2.32
N CYS A 8 -12.69 -23.65 -2.49
CA CYS A 8 -12.79 -22.96 -3.78
C CYS A 8 -11.94 -21.69 -3.78
N CYS A 9 -11.13 -21.51 -4.81
CA CYS A 9 -10.38 -20.27 -5.03
C CYS A 9 -11.33 -19.11 -5.33
N ALA A 10 -11.24 -17.99 -4.62
CA ALA A 10 -12.09 -16.83 -4.90
C ALA A 10 -11.77 -16.14 -6.24
N VAL A 11 -10.60 -16.43 -6.81
CA VAL A 11 -10.09 -15.82 -8.06
C VAL A 11 -10.47 -16.65 -9.28
N CYS A 12 -9.99 -17.91 -9.34
CA CYS A 12 -10.25 -18.79 -10.48
C CYS A 12 -11.47 -19.71 -10.30
N LEU A 13 -12.13 -19.70 -9.14
CA LEU A 13 -13.29 -20.52 -8.79
C LEU A 13 -13.06 -22.04 -8.83
N GLU A 14 -11.81 -22.48 -8.98
CA GLU A 14 -11.48 -23.88 -8.99
C GLU A 14 -11.42 -24.50 -7.59
N ASP A 15 -11.82 -25.77 -7.49
CA ASP A 15 -11.68 -26.59 -6.29
C ASP A 15 -10.22 -27.01 -6.12
N ARG A 16 -9.49 -26.26 -5.29
CA ARG A 16 -8.07 -26.47 -5.00
C ARG A 16 -7.78 -26.10 -3.55
N LYS A 17 -6.63 -26.53 -3.04
CA LYS A 17 -6.18 -26.09 -1.72
C LYS A 17 -5.97 -24.57 -1.70
N VAL A 18 -6.85 -23.87 -1.00
CA VAL A 18 -6.78 -22.41 -0.81
C VAL A 18 -6.17 -22.06 0.54
N ARG A 19 -5.55 -20.89 0.61
CA ARG A 19 -5.05 -20.28 1.85
C ARG A 19 -5.30 -18.79 1.80
N GLN A 20 -5.56 -18.19 2.96
CA GLN A 20 -5.41 -16.75 3.10
C GLN A 20 -3.93 -16.42 2.96
N ARG A 21 -3.62 -15.53 2.02
CA ARG A 21 -2.29 -14.99 1.79
C ARG A 21 -2.42 -13.49 1.67
N GLU A 22 -1.52 -12.76 2.31
CA GLU A 22 -1.58 -11.31 2.33
C GLU A 22 -0.58 -10.73 1.33
N PHE A 23 -1.09 -9.91 0.41
CA PHE A 23 -0.27 -8.93 -0.30
C PHE A 23 -0.18 -7.64 0.52
N SER A 24 0.87 -6.84 0.30
CA SER A 24 0.90 -5.48 0.85
C SER A 24 -0.30 -4.67 0.32
N ALA A 25 -0.69 -3.61 1.04
CA ALA A 25 -1.80 -2.77 0.59
C ALA A 25 -1.56 -2.21 -0.81
N HIS A 26 -0.33 -1.76 -1.10
CA HIS A 26 0.05 -1.22 -2.40
C HIS A 26 -0.02 -2.26 -3.52
N ALA A 27 0.48 -3.48 -3.27
CA ALA A 27 0.39 -4.57 -4.22
C ALA A 27 -1.08 -4.95 -4.51
N TRP A 28 -1.93 -4.96 -3.48
CA TRP A 28 -3.36 -5.21 -3.66
C TRP A 28 -4.06 -4.10 -4.47
N THR A 29 -3.74 -2.84 -4.18
CA THR A 29 -4.23 -1.69 -4.94
C THR A 29 -3.81 -1.78 -6.40
N ALA A 30 -2.53 -2.10 -6.67
CA ALA A 30 -2.04 -2.28 -8.04
C ALA A 30 -2.82 -3.37 -8.78
N LEU A 31 -2.96 -4.56 -8.19
CA LEU A 31 -3.76 -5.65 -8.77
C LEU A 31 -5.22 -5.26 -9.03
N THR A 32 -5.82 -4.46 -8.14
CA THR A 32 -7.20 -3.98 -8.29
C THR A 32 -7.31 -2.97 -9.43
N VAL A 33 -6.37 -2.03 -9.53
CA VAL A 33 -6.35 -1.01 -10.59
C VAL A 33 -6.08 -1.63 -11.95
N TRP A 34 -5.24 -2.67 -12.01
CA TRP A 34 -4.99 -3.44 -13.23
C TRP A 34 -6.16 -4.33 -13.64
N GLY A 35 -7.15 -4.54 -12.75
CA GLY A 35 -8.31 -5.38 -13.00
C GLY A 35 -8.05 -6.88 -12.84
N GLU A 36 -6.92 -7.26 -12.23
CA GLU A 36 -6.53 -8.66 -11.96
C GLU A 36 -7.36 -9.27 -10.83
N VAL A 37 -7.82 -8.44 -9.89
CA VAL A 37 -8.66 -8.86 -8.76
C VAL A 37 -9.85 -7.92 -8.57
N SER A 38 -10.98 -8.48 -8.14
CA SER A 38 -12.23 -7.72 -7.90
C SER A 38 -12.78 -7.88 -6.47
N GLY A 39 -12.03 -8.59 -5.60
CA GLY A 39 -12.48 -8.98 -4.26
C GLY A 39 -11.82 -8.21 -3.12
N SER A 40 -12.16 -8.59 -1.88
CA SER A 40 -11.44 -8.12 -0.70
C SER A 40 -10.10 -8.84 -0.53
N LYS A 41 -9.11 -8.14 0.02
CA LYS A 41 -7.79 -8.70 0.36
C LYS A 41 -7.86 -9.96 1.25
N ASP A 42 -8.91 -10.09 2.05
CA ASP A 42 -9.09 -11.21 2.99
C ASP A 42 -9.59 -12.52 2.34
N GLN A 43 -9.76 -12.55 1.02
CA GLN A 43 -10.22 -13.75 0.33
C GLN A 43 -9.11 -14.81 0.23
N ALA A 44 -9.50 -16.06 0.43
CA ALA A 44 -8.60 -17.19 0.24
C ALA A 44 -8.36 -17.43 -1.26
N MET A 45 -7.10 -17.63 -1.64
CA MET A 45 -6.70 -17.94 -3.00
C MET A 45 -5.88 -19.21 -3.06
N CYS A 46 -5.88 -19.87 -4.22
CA CYS A 46 -5.02 -21.02 -4.47
C CYS A 46 -3.58 -20.57 -4.68
N ASN A 47 -2.63 -21.52 -4.58
CA ASN A 47 -1.22 -21.22 -4.83
C ASN A 47 -0.93 -20.80 -6.28
N GLY A 48 -1.74 -21.25 -7.25
CA GLY A 48 -1.56 -20.89 -8.66
C GLY A 48 -1.78 -19.40 -8.88
N CYS A 49 -2.98 -18.91 -8.57
CA CYS A 49 -3.31 -17.49 -8.69
C CYS A 49 -2.38 -16.60 -7.85
N TYR A 50 -1.99 -17.04 -6.64
CA TYR A 50 -1.03 -16.30 -5.84
C TYR A 50 0.33 -16.15 -6.53
N SER A 51 0.85 -17.23 -7.13
CA SER A 51 2.13 -17.19 -7.83
C SER A 51 2.05 -16.32 -9.08
N GLU A 52 0.98 -16.43 -9.87
CA GLU A 52 0.78 -15.62 -11.08
C GLU A 52 0.71 -14.13 -10.75
N PHE A 53 -0.08 -13.74 -9.74
CA PHE A 53 -0.12 -12.35 -9.30
C PHE A 53 1.19 -11.87 -8.72
N ARG A 54 1.94 -12.74 -8.02
CA ARG A 54 3.26 -12.39 -7.51
C ARG A 54 4.24 -12.14 -8.65
N GLU A 55 4.23 -12.95 -9.70
CA GLU A 55 5.06 -12.74 -10.89
C GLU A 55 4.66 -11.43 -11.58
N HIS A 56 3.37 -11.19 -11.78
CA HIS A 56 2.88 -9.95 -12.39
C HIS A 56 3.29 -8.69 -11.58
N LEU A 57 3.24 -8.77 -10.25
CA LEU A 57 3.70 -7.71 -9.35
C LEU A 57 5.21 -7.47 -9.42
N ILE A 58 6.00 -8.52 -9.66
CA ILE A 58 7.46 -8.41 -9.83
C ILE A 58 7.77 -7.77 -11.18
N ASP A 59 7.10 -8.20 -12.24
CA ASP A 59 7.32 -7.69 -13.60
C ASP A 59 7.01 -6.19 -13.72
N ARG A 60 6.07 -5.71 -12.90
CA ARG A 60 5.61 -4.31 -12.88
C ARG A 60 5.93 -3.62 -11.56
N ALA A 61 7.02 -4.03 -10.89
CA ALA A 61 7.37 -3.53 -9.55
C ALA A 61 7.47 -1.99 -9.52
N ASP A 62 8.02 -1.38 -10.56
CA ASP A 62 8.13 0.09 -10.69
C ASP A 62 6.76 0.79 -10.66
N GLU A 63 5.73 0.18 -11.24
CA GLU A 63 4.37 0.72 -11.22
C GLU A 63 3.73 0.53 -9.83
N VAL A 64 4.07 -0.54 -9.11
CA VAL A 64 3.60 -0.77 -7.73
C VAL A 64 4.08 0.34 -6.80
N GLU A 65 5.30 0.86 -7.00
CA GLU A 65 5.87 1.95 -6.21
C GLU A 65 5.08 3.26 -6.36
N LEU A 66 4.44 3.51 -7.51
CA LEU A 66 3.59 4.68 -7.71
C LEU A 66 2.40 4.70 -6.73
N TYR A 67 1.84 3.52 -6.43
CA TYR A 67 0.77 3.37 -5.45
C TYR A 67 1.27 3.40 -4.00
N ALA A 68 2.57 3.18 -3.77
CA ALA A 68 3.19 3.40 -2.46
C ALA A 68 3.42 4.89 -2.19
N ALA A 69 3.92 5.63 -3.18
CA ALA A 69 4.20 7.06 -3.08
C ALA A 69 2.94 7.93 -2.94
N SER A 70 1.82 7.54 -3.56
CA SER A 70 0.56 8.29 -3.46
C SER A 70 0.01 8.40 -2.04
N SER A 71 0.42 7.51 -1.13
CA SER A 71 0.06 7.57 0.30
C SER A 71 1.00 8.41 1.16
N GLN A 72 2.21 8.75 0.67
CA GLN A 72 3.21 9.54 1.40
C GLN A 72 3.24 11.02 1.02
N SER A 73 2.76 11.38 -0.19
CA SER A 73 2.81 12.75 -0.69
C SER A 73 1.97 13.76 0.12
N ASP A 74 1.07 13.31 1.00
CA ASP A 74 0.27 14.20 1.86
C ASP A 74 0.95 14.54 3.20
N LEU A 75 2.03 13.87 3.60
CA LEU A 75 2.70 14.13 4.90
C LEU A 75 3.93 15.04 4.78
N ALA A 76 4.57 15.12 3.61
CA ALA A 76 5.75 15.98 3.43
C ALA A 76 5.38 17.48 3.23
N ALA A 77 4.16 17.78 2.76
CA ALA A 77 3.74 19.16 2.47
C ALA A 77 3.30 19.97 3.70
N VAL A 78 3.13 19.34 4.86
CA VAL A 78 2.65 20.01 6.10
C VAL A 78 3.75 20.35 7.12
N HIS A 79 5.00 19.90 6.92
CA HIS A 79 6.08 20.15 7.89
C HIS A 79 6.86 21.46 7.63
N ASP A 80 6.64 22.15 6.51
CA ASP A 80 7.43 23.34 6.14
C ASP A 80 6.77 24.71 6.49
N LEU A 81 5.56 24.70 7.07
CA LEU A 81 4.90 25.94 7.53
C LEU A 81 5.08 26.25 9.03
N ALA A 82 5.71 25.35 9.80
CA ALA A 82 5.90 25.52 11.25
C ALA A 82 7.25 26.15 11.65
N GLY A 83 8.03 26.66 10.69
CA GLY A 83 9.36 27.26 10.92
C GLY A 83 9.37 28.74 11.33
N PHE A 84 8.23 29.36 11.61
CA PHE A 84 8.15 30.79 11.98
C PHE A 84 8.00 30.97 13.50
N ARG A 85 9.07 30.74 14.28
CA ARG A 85 9.31 31.44 15.57
C ARG A 85 10.62 31.05 16.24
N GLY A 86 11.51 32.04 16.34
CA GLY A 86 12.33 32.25 17.52
C GLY A 86 13.83 32.07 17.32
N ALA A 87 14.54 33.18 17.07
CA ALA A 87 15.65 33.65 17.93
C ALA A 87 16.43 34.79 17.24
N GLU A 88 16.06 36.03 17.52
CA GLU A 88 17.06 37.11 17.58
C GLU A 88 16.93 37.76 18.95
N ILE A 89 17.71 37.25 19.90
CA ILE A 89 17.99 37.92 21.17
C ILE A 89 19.43 38.43 21.10
N ALA A 90 19.58 39.69 21.47
CA ALA A 90 20.78 40.42 21.87
C ALA A 90 21.57 41.17 20.76
N SER A 91 21.42 42.50 20.73
CA SER A 91 22.34 43.39 21.45
C SER A 91 22.21 44.86 21.01
N LYS A 92 21.68 45.74 21.87
CA LYS A 92 22.38 46.94 22.35
C LYS A 92 21.45 47.81 23.20
N THR A 93 21.65 47.70 24.51
CA THR A 93 21.48 48.82 25.43
C THR A 93 22.62 49.82 25.16
N GLN A 94 22.30 51.08 24.89
CA GLN A 94 23.02 52.23 25.45
C GLN A 94 22.21 53.51 25.22
N ILE A 95 21.66 54.02 26.33
CA ILE A 95 21.13 55.37 26.51
C ILE A 95 22.09 56.05 27.50
N ALA A 96 22.46 57.30 27.22
CA ALA A 96 23.26 58.29 27.98
C ALA A 96 24.43 58.79 27.10
N SER A 97 24.64 60.09 26.88
CA SER A 97 24.22 61.30 27.61
C SER A 97 23.79 62.42 26.67
#